data_AF-A0A0G0JLG8-F1
#
_entry.id   AF-A0A0G0JLG8-F1
#
_cell.length_a   1.000
_cell.length_b   1.000
_cell.length_c   1.000
_cell.angle_alpha   90.00
_cell.angle_beta   90.00
_cell.angle_gamma   90.00
#
_symmetry.space_group_name_H-M   'P 1'
#
loop_
_entity.id
_entity.type
_entity.pdbx_description
1 polymer ?
#
loop_
_entity_poly.entity_id
_entity_poly.type
_entity_poly.pdbx_seq_one_letter_code
_entity_poly.pdbx_strand_id
1 'polypeptide(L)'
;MKNEIQNFISLQEAASLSKKAEQTIRRAIKAKKIGVKRQKTPQGFVYLVDKADVTKLYNCEKSFIKEKKTVSASQTTSRETSQADSQENINSNSRKNKTTSQKSEKKSTSQKNTEVIEKSNTELSVDYTAMMEFQKLLTGIVEQHQREREHSGRFMKELQDKVMFLEHQIMQLQAPKKKWFQVWK
;
A
#
# COMPACT_ATOMS: atom_id res chain seq x y z
N MET A 1 -14.07 -31.01 32.01
CA MET A 1 -13.85 -29.62 31.55
C MET A 1 -13.42 -29.69 30.10
N LYS A 2 -14.28 -29.29 29.16
CA LYS A 2 -13.94 -29.33 27.73
C LYS A 2 -12.96 -28.20 27.46
N ASN A 3 -11.72 -28.53 27.12
CA ASN A 3 -10.78 -27.59 26.55
C ASN A 3 -11.30 -27.24 25.14
N GLU A 4 -12.23 -26.29 25.06
CA GLU A 4 -12.49 -25.62 23.80
C GLU A 4 -11.18 -24.97 23.39
N ILE A 5 -10.56 -25.51 22.34
CA ILE A 5 -9.49 -24.86 21.61
C ILE A 5 -10.14 -23.59 21.06
N GLN A 6 -10.08 -22.50 21.84
CA GLN A 6 -10.66 -21.22 21.45
C GLN A 6 -9.95 -20.78 20.17
N ASN A 7 -10.67 -20.89 19.06
CA ASN A 7 -10.17 -20.59 17.72
C ASN A 7 -10.12 -19.07 17.54
N PHE A 8 -9.12 -18.47 18.18
CA PHE A 8 -8.78 -17.08 18.03
C PHE A 8 -8.10 -16.86 16.67
N ILE A 9 -8.67 -15.98 15.86
CA ILE A 9 -8.17 -15.63 14.53
C ILE A 9 -7.72 -14.16 14.49
N SER A 10 -6.86 -13.83 13.54
CA SER A 10 -6.42 -12.44 13.32
C SER A 10 -7.56 -11.58 12.75
N LEU A 11 -7.41 -10.25 12.86
CA LEU A 11 -8.36 -9.30 12.27
C LEU A 11 -8.53 -9.47 10.75
N GLN A 12 -7.44 -9.77 10.04
CA GLN A 12 -7.45 -9.97 8.60
C GLN A 12 -8.19 -11.27 8.21
N GLU A 13 -7.97 -12.35 8.95
CA GLU A 13 -8.70 -13.60 8.75
C GLU A 13 -10.19 -13.43 9.03
N ALA A 14 -10.55 -12.70 10.09
CA ALA A 14 -11.94 -12.39 10.42
C ALA A 14 -12.62 -11.55 9.32
N ALA A 15 -11.89 -10.60 8.73
CA ALA A 15 -12.36 -9.80 7.60
C ALA A 15 -12.64 -10.68 6.37
N SER A 16 -11.71 -11.56 6.02
CA SER A 16 -11.86 -12.52 4.93
C SER A 16 -13.03 -13.49 5.16
N LEU A 17 -13.21 -13.98 6.39
CA LEU A 17 -14.29 -14.91 6.74
C LEU A 17 -15.68 -14.25 6.66
N SER A 18 -15.78 -13.00 7.10
CA SER A 18 -17.06 -12.25 7.11
C SER A 18 -17.37 -11.52 5.81
N LYS A 19 -16.44 -11.49 4.86
CA LYS A 19 -16.49 -10.65 3.66
C LYS A 19 -16.74 -9.16 4.01
N LYS A 20 -16.15 -8.67 5.10
CA LYS A 20 -16.23 -7.26 5.55
C LYS A 20 -14.84 -6.65 5.63
N ALA A 21 -14.76 -5.31 5.55
CA ALA A 21 -13.53 -4.59 5.78
C ALA A 21 -13.04 -4.75 7.23
N GLU A 22 -11.72 -4.78 7.43
CA GLU A 22 -11.09 -4.92 8.74
C GLU A 22 -11.56 -3.86 9.75
N GLN A 23 -11.81 -2.64 9.26
CA GLN A 23 -12.31 -1.54 10.08
C GLN A 23 -13.69 -1.83 10.70
N THR A 24 -14.53 -2.60 10.01
CA THR A 24 -15.85 -3.02 10.51
C THR A 24 -15.68 -3.99 11.69
N ILE A 25 -14.74 -4.93 11.58
CA ILE A 25 -14.39 -5.84 12.68
C ILE A 25 -13.87 -5.02 13.88
N ARG A 26 -12.97 -4.04 13.66
CA ARG A 26 -12.48 -3.16 14.73
C ARG A 26 -13.60 -2.38 15.42
N ARG A 27 -14.60 -1.89 14.68
CA ARG A 27 -15.78 -1.24 15.26
C ARG A 27 -16.61 -2.21 16.11
N ALA A 28 -16.77 -3.46 15.66
CA ALA A 28 -17.47 -4.49 16.44
C ALA A 28 -16.74 -4.82 17.76
N ILE A 29 -15.40 -4.85 17.74
CA ILE A 29 -14.58 -4.98 18.96
C ILE A 29 -14.85 -3.82 19.92
N LYS A 30 -14.79 -2.57 19.43
CA LYS A 30 -15.05 -1.38 20.26
C LYS A 30 -16.46 -1.39 20.85
N ALA A 31 -17.43 -1.89 20.09
CA ALA A 31 -18.82 -2.04 20.53
C ALA A 31 -19.04 -3.27 21.45
N LYS A 32 -17.99 -4.02 21.81
CA LYS A 32 -18.04 -5.24 22.64
C LYS A 32 -19.03 -6.30 22.11
N LYS A 33 -19.21 -6.38 20.79
CA LYS A 33 -20.10 -7.36 20.15
C LYS A 33 -19.46 -8.72 19.89
N ILE A 34 -18.13 -8.80 20.04
CA ILE A 34 -17.30 -9.98 19.77
C ILE A 34 -16.26 -10.12 20.87
N GLY A 35 -15.99 -11.35 21.30
CA GLY A 35 -14.92 -11.70 22.23
C GLY A 35 -13.54 -11.46 21.63
N VAL A 36 -12.64 -10.85 22.41
CA VAL A 36 -11.30 -10.48 21.95
C VAL A 36 -10.24 -10.82 22.99
N LYS A 37 -9.12 -11.36 22.52
CA LYS A 37 -7.91 -11.59 23.29
C LYS A 37 -6.80 -10.66 22.78
N ARG A 38 -6.12 -9.99 23.70
CA ARG A 38 -4.99 -9.11 23.37
C ARG A 38 -3.68 -9.87 23.56
N GLN A 39 -2.86 -9.94 22.52
CA GLN A 39 -1.52 -10.51 22.58
C GLN A 39 -0.47 -9.38 22.50
N LYS A 40 0.51 -9.40 23.39
CA LYS A 40 1.62 -8.43 23.40
C LYS A 40 2.68 -8.86 22.38
N THR A 41 3.14 -7.93 21.57
CA THR A 41 4.26 -8.09 20.63
C THR A 41 5.30 -7.00 20.90
N PRO A 42 6.55 -7.16 20.44
CA PRO A 42 7.57 -6.10 20.58
C PRO A 42 7.14 -4.77 19.93
N GLN A 43 6.34 -4.85 18.86
CA GLN A 43 5.82 -3.69 18.13
C GLN A 43 4.51 -3.12 18.73
N GLY A 44 3.92 -3.77 19.75
CA GLY A 44 2.69 -3.29 20.40
C GLY A 44 1.73 -4.41 20.80
N PHE A 45 0.50 -4.35 20.29
CA PHE A 45 -0.55 -5.32 20.60
C PHE A 45 -1.26 -5.81 19.34
N VAL A 46 -1.49 -7.11 19.27
CA VAL A 46 -2.32 -7.76 18.25
C VAL A 46 -3.62 -8.20 18.91
N TYR A 47 -4.75 -7.89 18.25
CA TYR A 47 -6.06 -8.34 18.68
C TYR A 47 -6.41 -9.63 17.95
N LEU A 48 -6.73 -10.66 18.73
CA LEU A 48 -7.26 -11.91 18.22
C LEU A 48 -8.73 -12.00 18.58
N VAL A 49 -9.56 -12.36 17.60
CA VAL A 49 -11.02 -12.37 17.71
C VAL A 49 -11.51 -13.81 17.73
N ASP A 50 -12.54 -14.10 18.53
CA ASP A 50 -13.18 -15.41 18.51
C ASP A 50 -13.93 -15.64 17.17
N LYS A 51 -13.56 -16.72 16.48
CA LYS A 51 -14.16 -17.11 15.20
C LYS A 51 -15.67 -17.38 15.33
N ALA A 52 -16.13 -17.90 16.46
CA ALA A 52 -17.56 -18.22 16.67
C ALA A 52 -18.41 -16.95 16.69
N ASP A 53 -17.97 -15.93 17.42
CA ASP A 53 -18.66 -14.65 17.54
C ASP A 53 -18.72 -13.89 16.22
N VAL A 54 -17.64 -13.91 15.43
CA VAL A 54 -17.61 -13.29 14.10
C VAL A 54 -18.62 -13.98 13.18
N THR A 55 -18.66 -15.31 13.21
CA THR A 55 -19.58 -16.11 12.39
C THR A 55 -21.04 -15.82 12.77
N LYS A 56 -21.32 -15.76 14.08
CA LYS A 56 -22.64 -15.45 14.64
C LYS A 56 -23.11 -14.03 14.32
N LEU A 57 -22.23 -13.04 14.43
CA LEU A 57 -22.59 -11.63 14.22
C LEU A 57 -22.91 -11.32 12.76
N TYR A 58 -22.18 -11.92 11.82
CA TYR A 58 -22.30 -11.63 10.39
C TYR A 58 -23.01 -12.72 9.57
N ASN A 59 -23.55 -13.76 10.22
CA ASN A 59 -24.27 -14.87 9.59
C ASN A 59 -23.48 -15.54 8.44
N CYS A 60 -22.17 -15.77 8.64
CA CYS A 60 -21.25 -16.15 7.57
C CYS A 60 -21.58 -17.54 6.94
N GLU A 61 -22.24 -18.43 7.69
CA GLU A 61 -22.61 -19.78 7.22
C GLU A 61 -23.60 -19.81 6.05
N LYS A 62 -24.39 -18.75 5.84
CA LYS A 62 -25.48 -18.78 4.83
C LYS A 62 -25.03 -18.42 3.41
N SER A 63 -23.78 -17.98 3.23
CA SER A 63 -23.32 -17.47 1.93
C SER A 63 -22.62 -18.52 1.05
N PHE A 64 -22.24 -19.68 1.58
CA PHE A 64 -21.51 -20.71 0.82
C PHE A 64 -22.40 -21.70 0.05
N ILE A 65 -23.70 -21.79 0.34
CA ILE A 65 -24.58 -22.78 -0.31
C ILE A 65 -25.09 -22.30 -1.69
N LYS A 66 -24.96 -21.02 -2.03
CA LYS A 66 -25.53 -20.47 -3.29
C LYS A 66 -24.59 -20.39 -4.50
N GLU A 67 -23.29 -20.65 -4.37
CA GLU A 67 -22.34 -20.38 -5.47
C GLU A 67 -21.75 -21.61 -6.19
N LYS A 68 -22.19 -22.85 -5.88
CA LYS A 68 -21.69 -24.05 -6.59
C LYS A 68 -22.44 -24.43 -7.87
N LYS A 69 -23.27 -23.55 -8.43
CA LYS A 69 -24.01 -23.88 -9.67
C LYS A 69 -24.11 -22.73 -10.66
N THR A 70 -22.98 -22.17 -11.10
CA THR A 70 -22.85 -21.56 -12.44
C THR A 70 -21.38 -21.25 -12.78
N VAL A 71 -20.79 -22.11 -13.63
CA VAL A 71 -20.01 -21.77 -14.86
C VAL A 71 -18.98 -20.63 -14.71
N SER A 72 -17.67 -20.90 -14.63
CA SER A 72 -16.75 -21.15 -15.76
C SER A 72 -16.93 -20.21 -16.96
N ALA A 73 -16.48 -18.96 -16.88
CA ALA A 73 -16.02 -18.18 -18.05
C ALA A 73 -15.35 -16.86 -17.62
N SER A 74 -14.05 -16.79 -17.87
CA SER A 74 -13.31 -15.69 -18.51
C SER A 74 -13.34 -14.23 -17.99
N GLN A 75 -12.10 -13.75 -17.81
CA GLN A 75 -11.53 -12.48 -18.28
C GLN A 75 -11.72 -11.17 -17.48
N THR A 76 -10.59 -10.76 -16.90
CA THR A 76 -9.90 -9.48 -17.15
C THR A 76 -10.61 -8.46 -18.04
N THR A 77 -10.93 -7.29 -17.47
CA THR A 77 -10.83 -6.00 -18.16
C THR A 77 -10.63 -4.88 -17.14
N SER A 78 -9.51 -4.17 -17.30
CA SER A 78 -9.20 -2.87 -16.74
C SER A 78 -9.78 -1.76 -17.62
N ARG A 79 -10.41 -0.71 -17.05
CA ARG A 79 -10.32 0.67 -17.56
C ARG A 79 -10.89 1.77 -16.65
N GLU A 80 -10.02 2.75 -16.39
CA GLU A 80 -10.15 4.23 -16.38
C GLU A 80 -11.36 4.98 -15.76
N THR A 81 -11.03 5.74 -14.70
CA THR A 81 -11.00 7.23 -14.54
C THR A 81 -12.16 8.15 -14.95
N SER A 82 -12.49 9.08 -14.01
CA SER A 82 -12.96 10.49 -14.09
C SER A 82 -14.27 10.70 -13.31
N GLN A 83 -14.56 11.76 -12.52
CA GLN A 83 -13.93 13.07 -12.24
C GLN A 83 -14.71 13.76 -11.07
N ALA A 84 -14.23 14.95 -10.67
CA ALA A 84 -14.83 16.00 -9.82
C ALA A 84 -14.58 15.87 -8.30
N ASP A 85 -14.22 16.90 -7.53
CA ASP A 85 -13.83 18.29 -7.76
C ASP A 85 -13.37 18.80 -6.38
N SER A 86 -12.31 19.62 -6.30
CA SER A 86 -12.21 20.81 -5.43
C SER A 86 -10.78 21.35 -5.38
N GLN A 87 -10.69 22.64 -5.68
CA GLN A 87 -9.51 23.48 -5.82
C GLN A 87 -9.06 24.07 -4.48
N GLU A 88 -7.75 24.31 -4.33
CA GLU A 88 -7.12 25.54 -3.82
C GLU A 88 -5.59 25.37 -4.01
N ASN A 89 -5.00 25.92 -5.07
CA ASN A 89 -4.48 27.29 -5.18
C ASN A 89 -3.30 27.58 -4.22
N ILE A 90 -2.07 27.61 -4.76
CA ILE A 90 -1.04 28.66 -4.61
C ILE A 90 0.13 28.36 -5.57
N ASN A 91 0.14 29.13 -6.65
CA ASN A 91 1.22 29.96 -7.19
C ASN A 91 2.68 29.41 -7.36
N SER A 92 2.99 29.12 -8.64
CA SER A 92 4.09 29.67 -9.46
C SER A 92 5.54 29.71 -8.94
N ASN A 93 6.42 28.96 -9.61
CA ASN A 93 7.55 29.62 -10.27
C ASN A 93 8.04 28.92 -11.54
N SER A 94 8.25 29.77 -12.55
CA SER A 94 8.56 29.54 -13.95
C SER A 94 10.02 29.15 -14.17
N ARG A 95 10.29 28.15 -15.04
CA ARG A 95 11.45 28.22 -15.94
C ARG A 95 11.29 27.40 -17.22
N LYS A 96 11.27 28.14 -18.32
CA LYS A 96 11.44 27.74 -19.73
C LYS A 96 12.66 26.83 -19.93
N ASN A 97 12.52 25.85 -20.83
CA ASN A 97 13.29 25.71 -22.09
C ASN A 97 12.75 24.46 -22.83
N LYS A 98 12.11 24.61 -23.99
CA LYS A 98 12.66 24.81 -25.34
C LYS A 98 12.74 23.48 -26.11
N THR A 99 11.70 23.30 -26.92
CA THR A 99 11.57 22.57 -28.19
C THR A 99 12.87 22.19 -28.91
N THR A 100 12.95 20.95 -29.40
CA THR A 100 13.40 20.62 -30.77
C THR A 100 12.67 19.39 -31.29
N SER A 101 12.34 19.47 -32.58
CA SER A 101 11.44 18.68 -33.38
C SER A 101 12.15 17.55 -34.15
N GLN A 102 11.32 16.62 -34.67
CA GLN A 102 11.53 15.77 -35.86
C GLN A 102 12.58 14.64 -35.80
N LYS A 103 12.19 13.42 -36.20
CA LYS A 103 12.28 12.96 -37.60
C LYS A 103 11.78 11.51 -37.77
N SER A 104 11.14 11.32 -38.92
CA SER A 104 10.63 10.12 -39.59
C SER A 104 11.65 9.02 -39.91
N GLU A 105 11.19 7.76 -40.07
CA GLU A 105 11.29 6.89 -41.28
C GLU A 105 11.06 5.40 -40.94
N LYS A 106 10.02 4.77 -41.51
CA LYS A 106 10.01 3.77 -42.63
C LYS A 106 10.50 2.34 -42.32
N LYS A 107 9.52 1.41 -42.39
CA LYS A 107 9.41 0.30 -43.37
C LYS A 107 10.40 -0.88 -43.31
N SER A 108 9.88 -2.08 -42.98
CA SER A 108 10.16 -3.41 -43.61
C SER A 108 9.39 -4.48 -42.80
N THR A 109 8.32 -5.09 -43.30
CA THR A 109 8.21 -6.24 -44.22
C THR A 109 8.98 -7.50 -43.78
N SER A 110 8.26 -8.51 -43.28
CA SER A 110 8.34 -9.87 -43.84
C SER A 110 7.30 -10.81 -43.20
N GLN A 111 6.32 -11.19 -44.02
CA GLN A 111 5.67 -12.49 -43.94
C GLN A 111 6.70 -13.58 -44.26
N LYS A 112 6.71 -14.69 -43.52
CA LYS A 112 7.25 -15.95 -44.04
C LYS A 112 6.52 -17.16 -43.46
N ASN A 113 6.00 -17.96 -44.39
CA ASN A 113 5.46 -19.32 -44.29
C ASN A 113 6.36 -20.20 -43.40
N THR A 114 5.84 -20.96 -42.43
CA THR A 114 5.27 -22.33 -42.57
C THR A 114 6.02 -23.23 -43.53
N GLU A 115 7.07 -23.88 -43.03
CA GLU A 115 7.48 -25.20 -43.50
C GLU A 115 7.58 -26.15 -42.30
N VAL A 116 6.84 -27.24 -42.41
CA VAL A 116 6.85 -28.40 -41.55
C VAL A 116 8.11 -29.21 -41.86
N ILE A 117 9.01 -29.36 -40.89
CA ILE A 117 10.05 -30.39 -40.90
C ILE A 117 10.10 -31.01 -39.51
N GLU A 118 9.47 -32.18 -39.39
CA GLU A 118 9.64 -33.12 -38.29
C GLU A 118 11.09 -33.63 -38.26
N LYS A 119 11.87 -33.16 -37.28
CA LYS A 119 12.98 -33.93 -36.68
C LYS A 119 13.05 -33.61 -35.20
N SER A 120 12.81 -34.62 -34.38
CA SER A 120 12.82 -34.58 -32.92
C SER A 120 14.22 -34.33 -32.37
N ASN A 121 14.64 -33.06 -32.35
CA ASN A 121 15.54 -32.56 -31.32
C ASN A 121 14.66 -31.78 -30.35
N THR A 122 14.51 -32.29 -29.13
CA THR A 122 13.95 -31.52 -28.02
C THR A 122 14.92 -30.40 -27.68
N GLU A 123 14.88 -29.35 -28.49
CA GLU A 123 15.53 -28.07 -28.21
C GLU A 123 14.71 -27.43 -27.08
N LEU A 124 15.29 -27.47 -25.88
CA LEU A 124 14.70 -26.91 -24.67
C LEU A 124 14.62 -25.38 -24.84
N SER A 125 13.53 -24.90 -25.42
CA SER A 125 13.23 -23.47 -25.53
C SER A 125 12.99 -22.94 -24.12
N VAL A 126 14.02 -22.32 -23.54
CA VAL A 126 13.90 -21.62 -22.27
C VAL A 126 13.11 -20.34 -22.53
N ASP A 127 11.97 -20.22 -21.85
CA ASP A 127 11.11 -19.05 -21.97
C ASP A 127 11.76 -17.84 -21.28
N TYR A 128 12.43 -16.99 -22.07
CA TYR A 128 13.09 -15.78 -21.61
C TYR A 128 12.09 -14.69 -21.17
N THR A 129 10.81 -14.80 -21.50
CA THR A 129 9.82 -13.77 -21.18
C THR A 129 9.60 -13.66 -19.67
N ALA A 130 9.44 -14.79 -18.98
CA ALA A 130 9.27 -14.85 -17.53
C ALA A 130 10.48 -14.23 -16.78
N MET A 131 11.70 -14.44 -17.28
CA MET A 131 12.91 -13.87 -16.68
C MET A 131 12.94 -12.34 -16.81
N MET A 132 12.54 -11.81 -17.97
CA MET A 132 12.47 -10.35 -18.19
C MET A 132 11.39 -9.69 -17.35
N GLU A 133 10.24 -10.34 -17.16
CA GLU A 133 9.18 -9.87 -16.25
C GLU A 133 9.65 -9.84 -14.80
N PHE A 134 10.35 -10.89 -14.36
CA PHE A 134 10.94 -10.95 -13.03
C PHE A 134 11.99 -9.84 -12.82
N GLN A 135 12.88 -9.62 -13.79
CA GLN A 135 13.86 -8.54 -13.73
C GLN A 135 13.18 -7.17 -13.63
N LYS A 136 12.10 -6.95 -14.39
CA LYS A 136 11.31 -5.71 -14.33
C LYS A 136 10.67 -5.52 -12.95
N LEU A 137 10.17 -6.60 -12.34
CA LEU A 137 9.59 -6.57 -10.99
C LEU A 137 10.64 -6.20 -9.94
N LEU A 138 11.84 -6.80 -9.99
CA LEU A 138 12.93 -6.47 -9.08
C LEU A 138 13.36 -5.01 -9.19
N THR A 139 13.54 -4.51 -10.42
CA THR A 139 13.86 -3.09 -10.65
C THR A 139 12.77 -2.19 -10.08
N GLY A 140 11.49 -2.55 -10.25
CA GLY A 140 10.36 -1.81 -9.68
C GLY A 140 10.39 -1.73 -8.15
N ILE A 141 10.71 -2.83 -7.47
CA ILE A 141 10.85 -2.86 -6.01
C ILE A 141 12.00 -1.96 -5.55
N VAL A 142 13.15 -2.03 -6.23
CA VAL A 142 14.31 -1.20 -5.90
C VAL A 142 14.00 0.29 -6.07
N GLU A 143 13.34 0.66 -7.17
CA GLU A 143 12.89 2.04 -7.42
C GLU A 143 11.87 2.52 -6.37
N GLN A 144 10.93 1.66 -5.98
CA GLN A 144 9.97 1.99 -4.93
C GLN A 144 10.68 2.27 -3.60
N HIS A 145 11.59 1.40 -3.18
CA HIS A 145 12.37 1.61 -1.96
C HIS A 145 13.21 2.89 -2.02
N GLN A 146 13.77 3.22 -3.18
CA GLN A 146 14.50 4.47 -3.36
C GLN A 146 13.60 5.70 -3.15
N ARG A 147 12.40 5.70 -3.74
CA ARG A 147 11.40 6.76 -3.53
C ARG A 147 10.97 6.90 -2.07
N GLU A 148 10.73 5.78 -1.40
CA GLU A 148 10.37 5.78 0.03
C GLU A 148 11.49 6.34 0.92
N ARG A 149 12.76 6.01 0.63
CA ARG A 149 13.92 6.58 1.34
C ARG A 149 14.03 8.08 1.13
N GLU A 150 13.82 8.57 -0.09
CA GLU A 150 13.83 10.00 -0.39
C GLU A 150 12.70 10.74 0.33
N HIS A 151 11.49 10.18 0.33
CA HIS A 151 10.36 10.72 1.06
C HIS A 151 10.64 10.79 2.58
N SER A 152 11.15 9.70 3.15
CA SER A 152 11.55 9.66 4.56
C SER A 152 12.65 10.68 4.88
N GLY A 153 13.62 10.87 3.98
CA GLY A 153 14.69 11.86 4.16
C GLY A 153 14.16 13.30 4.19
N ARG A 154 13.21 13.64 3.30
CA ARG A 154 12.55 14.96 3.31
C ARG A 154 11.78 15.20 4.61
N PHE A 155 11.02 14.20 5.06
CA PHE A 155 10.29 14.27 6.33
C PHE A 155 11.22 14.50 7.52
N MET A 156 12.33 13.75 7.61
CA MET A 156 13.31 13.92 8.69
C MET A 156 13.95 15.31 8.66
N LYS A 157 14.21 15.86 7.47
CA LYS A 157 14.74 17.22 7.32
C LYS A 157 13.74 18.28 7.80
N GLU A 158 12.47 18.16 7.42
CA GLU A 158 11.42 19.08 7.91
C GLU A 158 11.24 19.01 9.43
N LEU A 159 11.37 17.81 10.01
CA LEU A 159 11.30 17.62 11.45
C LEU A 159 12.49 18.27 12.14
N GLN A 160 13.71 18.06 11.63
CA GLN A 160 14.92 18.70 12.13
C GLN A 160 14.82 20.23 12.06
N ASP A 161 14.35 20.79 10.94
CA ASP A 161 14.19 22.24 10.78
C ASP A 161 13.20 22.81 11.81
N LYS A 162 12.10 22.10 12.08
CA LYS A 162 11.14 22.48 13.13
C LYS A 162 11.73 22.39 14.53
N VAL A 163 12.52 21.36 14.83
CA VAL A 163 13.20 21.22 16.12
C VAL A 163 14.20 22.37 16.32
N MET A 164 15.03 22.66 15.31
CA MET A 164 15.98 23.77 15.36
C MET A 164 15.28 25.13 15.56
N PHE A 165 14.14 25.33 14.91
CA PHE A 165 13.33 26.54 15.10
C PHE A 165 12.80 26.64 16.54
N LEU A 166 12.27 25.55 17.10
CA LEU A 166 11.80 25.52 18.49
C LEU A 166 12.93 25.72 19.50
N GLU A 167 14.09 25.11 19.27
CA GLU A 167 15.29 25.35 20.09
C GLU A 167 15.70 26.82 20.07
N HIS A 168 15.68 27.45 18.90
CA HIS A 168 15.96 28.87 18.78
C HIS A 168 14.96 29.73 19.57
N GLN A 169 13.66 29.41 19.52
CA GLN A 169 12.64 30.10 20.33
C GLN A 169 12.86 29.92 21.82
N ILE A 170 13.22 28.70 22.27
CA ILE A 170 13.54 28.43 23.66
C ILE A 170 14.74 29.26 24.11
N MET A 171 15.80 29.35 23.28
CA MET A 171 16.97 30.19 23.58
C MET A 171 16.61 31.67 23.72
N GLN A 172 15.71 32.19 22.89
CA GLN A 172 15.23 33.58 23.01
C GLN A 172 14.42 33.80 24.30
N LEU A 173 13.59 32.84 24.71
CA LEU A 173 12.80 32.92 25.94
C LEU A 173 13.64 32.73 27.20
N GLN A 174 14.71 31.95 27.11
CA GLN A 174 15.68 31.72 28.19
C GLN A 174 16.71 32.84 28.31
N ALA A 175 16.70 33.85 27.42
CA ALA A 175 17.51 35.04 27.61
C ALA A 175 17.25 35.58 29.03
N PRO A 176 18.31 35.78 29.85
CA PRO A 176 18.13 36.20 31.22
C PRO A 176 17.31 37.46 31.20
N LYS A 177 16.11 37.41 31.80
CA LYS A 177 15.26 38.58 32.01
C LYS A 177 16.07 39.53 32.89
N LYS A 178 16.89 40.39 32.27
CA LYS A 178 17.49 41.53 32.96
C LYS A 178 16.30 42.24 33.58
N LYS A 179 16.22 42.17 34.89
CA LYS A 179 15.12 42.80 35.61
C LYS A 179 15.20 44.27 35.21
N TRP A 180 14.12 44.85 34.71
CA TRP A 180 14.10 46.17 34.09
C TRP A 180 14.80 47.26 34.94
N PHE A 181 14.85 47.08 36.26
CA PHE A 181 15.57 47.95 37.19
C PHE A 181 17.12 47.89 37.11
N GLN A 182 17.73 46.88 36.49
CA GLN A 182 19.18 46.82 36.25
C GLN A 182 19.63 47.69 35.06
N VAL A 183 18.69 48.23 34.29
CA VAL A 183 18.98 49.13 33.16
C VAL A 183 19.18 50.59 33.62
N TRP A 184 18.74 50.92 34.84
CA TRP A 184 18.72 52.29 35.38
C TRP A 184 19.82 52.57 36.41
N LYS A 185 20.78 51.65 36.58
CA LYS A 185 21.89 51.78 37.53
C LYS A 185 23.20 51.90 36.77
#